data_AF-A0A6M0JWS7-F1
#
_entry.id   AF-A0A6M0JWS7-F1
#
_cell.length_a   1.000
_cell.length_b   1.000
_cell.length_c   1.000
_cell.angle_alpha   90.00
_cell.angle_beta   90.00
_cell.angle_gamma   90.00
#
_symmetry.space_group_name_H-M   'P 1'
#
loop_
_entity.id
_entity.type
_entity.pdbx_description
1 polymer ?
#
loop_
_entity_poly.entity_id
_entity_poly.type
_entity_poly.pdbx_seq_one_letter_code
_entity_poly.pdbx_strand_id
1 'polypeptide(L)' 'MYENPEGRRVLLYACRNEDAERDTAFRFAQDKGVSVFYWIEGALTYALAGEVDRMALLGVAESVYQQITI' A
#
# COMPACT_ATOMS: atom_id res chain seq x y z
N MET A 1 -11.07 -0.60 3.29
CA MET A 1 -11.17 -1.65 2.25
C MET A 1 -12.03 -1.12 1.13
N TYR A 2 -11.63 -1.34 -0.12
CA TYR A 2 -12.37 -0.98 -1.33
C TYR A 2 -12.54 -2.21 -2.22
N GLU A 3 -13.67 -2.32 -2.91
CA GLU A 3 -13.92 -3.35 -3.93
C GLU A 3 -14.42 -2.65 -5.20
N ASN A 4 -13.84 -2.99 -6.34
CA ASN A 4 -14.28 -2.45 -7.62
C ASN A 4 -15.51 -3.23 -8.16
N PRO A 5 -16.20 -2.72 -9.20
CA PRO A 5 -17.36 -3.41 -9.79
C PRO A 5 -17.06 -4.79 -10.39
N GLU A 6 -15.79 -5.14 -10.62
CA GLU A 6 -15.34 -6.44 -11.12
C GLU A 6 -15.07 -7.43 -9.98
N GLY A 7 -15.31 -7.04 -8.73
CA GLY A 7 -15.08 -7.86 -7.53
C GLY A 7 -13.63 -7.86 -7.02
N ARG A 8 -12.75 -7.03 -7.59
CA ARG A 8 -11.35 -6.92 -7.15
C ARG A 8 -11.24 -6.05 -5.91
N ARG A 9 -10.57 -6.57 -4.88
CA ARG A 9 -10.44 -5.92 -3.58
C ARG A 9 -9.07 -5.29 -3.40
N VAL A 10 -9.07 -4.12 -2.79
CA VAL A 10 -7.87 -3.43 -2.32
C VAL A 10 -8.05 -3.05 -0.85
N LEU A 11 -7.02 -3.33 -0.07
CA LEU A 11 -7.01 -3.10 1.37
C LEU A 11 -5.78 -2.29 1.75
N LEU A 12 -6.03 -1.12 2.33
CA LEU A 12 -5.00 -0.29 2.96
C LEU A 12 -4.99 -0.57 4.46
N TYR A 13 -3.85 -1.01 4.97
CA TYR A 13 -3.54 -1.12 6.38
C TYR A 13 -2.60 0.01 6.79
N ALA A 14 -2.82 0.56 7.98
CA ALA A 14 -1.93 1.53 8.61
C ALA A 14 -1.66 1.06 10.04
N CYS A 15 -0.38 0.91 10.39
CA CYS A 15 0.08 0.50 11.69
C CYS A 15 1.05 1.55 12.24
N ARG A 16 1.10 1.75 13.56
CA ARG A 16 2.18 2.52 14.17
C ARG A 16 3.47 1.72 14.09
N ASN A 17 4.55 2.39 13.70
CA ASN A 17 5.89 1.83 13.74
C ASN A 17 6.63 2.41 14.95
N GLU A 18 6.89 1.58 15.96
CA GLU A 18 7.61 1.97 17.17
C GLU A 18 9.14 1.98 16.93
N ASP A 19 9.61 1.15 16.00
CA ASP A 19 10.98 1.07 15.53
C ASP A 19 11.13 1.93 14.26
N ALA A 20 11.19 3.25 14.46
CA ALA A 20 11.30 4.23 13.38
C ALA A 20 12.67 4.19 12.69
N GLU A 21 12.96 3.14 11.93
CA GLU A 21 13.85 3.29 10.77
C GLU A 21 13.13 4.17 9.75
N ARG A 22 13.61 5.41 9.63
CA ARG A 22 13.08 6.48 8.76
C ARG A 22 13.32 6.21 7.28
N ASP A 23 13.39 4.95 6.88
CA ASP A 23 13.66 4.60 5.49
C ASP A 23 12.32 4.53 4.76
N THR A 24 11.92 5.69 4.23
CA THR A 24 10.74 5.90 3.38
C THR A 24 10.95 5.21 2.03
N ALA A 25 11.10 3.90 2.03
CA ALA A 25 11.29 3.11 0.81
C ALA A 25 9.95 2.52 0.38
N PHE A 26 9.50 2.86 -0.83
CA PHE A 26 8.44 2.12 -1.51
C PHE A 26 8.95 0.72 -1.83
N ARG A 27 8.31 -0.28 -1.21
CA ARG A 27 8.64 -1.68 -1.43
C ARG A 27 7.45 -2.42 -2.00
N PHE A 28 7.74 -3.33 -2.92
CA PHE A 28 6.76 -4.17 -3.60
C PHE A 28 7.04 -5.64 -3.31
N ALA A 29 5.99 -6.38 -3.02
CA ALA A 29 6.00 -7.83 -2.92
C ALA A 29 4.78 -8.40 -3.65
N GLN A 30 4.90 -9.63 -4.15
CA GLN A 30 3.79 -10.36 -4.74
C GLN A 30 3.85 -11.81 -4.29
N ASP A 31 2.72 -12.32 -3.80
CA ASP A 31 2.57 -13.73 -3.43
C ASP A 31 1.23 -14.24 -3.97
N LYS A 32 1.27 -15.35 -4.72
CA LYS A 32 0.08 -16.08 -5.20
C LYS A 32 -1.02 -15.22 -5.85
N GLY A 33 -0.63 -14.19 -6.60
CA GLY A 33 -1.57 -13.29 -7.28
C GLY A 33 -2.06 -12.09 -6.45
N VAL A 34 -1.66 -12.02 -5.17
CA VAL A 34 -1.85 -10.83 -4.34
C VAL A 34 -0.60 -9.96 -4.45
N SER A 35 -0.80 -8.75 -4.93
CA SER A 35 0.23 -7.71 -4.97
C SER A 35 0.16 -6.88 -3.70
N VAL A 36 1.31 -6.51 -3.14
CA VAL A 36 1.41 -5.69 -1.93
C VAL A 36 2.45 -4.59 -2.13
N PHE A 37 2.04 -3.34 -1.92
CA PHE A 37 2.95 -2.21 -1.73
C PHE A 37 2.99 -1.83 -0.26
N TYR A 38 4.17 -1.55 0.27
CA TYR A 38 4.30 -1.03 1.62
C TYR A 38 5.36 0.05 1.69
N TRP A 39 5.14 1.03 2.56
CA TRP A 39 6.01 2.17 2.79
C TRP A 39 5.85 2.67 4.23
N ILE A 40 6.87 3.35 4.74
CA ILE A 40 6.86 3.98 6.05
C ILE A 40 6.80 5.49 5.81
N GLU A 41 5.88 6.18 6.46
CA GLU A 41 5.80 7.64 6.47
C GLU A 41 5.70 8.13 7.92
N GLY A 42 6.76 8.77 8.40
CA GLY A 42 6.88 9.20 9.79
C GLY A 42 6.77 8.04 10.80
N ALA A 43 5.72 8.07 11.62
CA ALA A 43 5.45 7.06 12.65
C ALA A 43 4.45 5.97 12.21
N LEU A 44 4.03 5.99 10.93
CA LEU A 44 3.04 5.07 10.39
C LEU A 44 3.65 4.23 9.27
N THR A 45 3.40 2.93 9.32
CA THR A 45 3.66 1.99 8.23
C THR A 45 2.36 1.72 7.50
N TYR A 46 2.39 1.85 6.19
CA TYR A 46 1.27 1.59 5.31
C TYR A 46 1.54 0.32 4.51
N ALA A 47 0.50 -0.51 4.36
CA ALA A 47 0.53 -1.67 3.47
C ALA A 47 -0.75 -1.70 2.64
N LEU A 48 -0.61 -1.62 1.33
CA LEU A 48 -1.67 -1.70 0.35
C LEU A 48 -1.61 -3.06 -0.35
N ALA A 49 -2.62 -3.91 -0.12
CA ALA A 49 -2.70 -5.24 -0.69
C ALA A 49 -3.92 -5.37 -1.62
N GLY A 50 -3.79 -6.15 -2.70
CA GLY A 50 -4.92 -6.48 -3.56
C GLY A 50 -4.61 -7.52 -4.63
N GLU A 51 -5.64 -8.21 -5.10
CA GLU A 51 -5.60 -9.15 -6.23
C GLU A 51 -5.66 -8.39 -7.57
N VAL A 52 -4.69 -7.51 -7.78
CA VAL A 52 -4.53 -6.69 -8.98
C VAL A 52 -3.08 -6.75 -9.44
N ASP A 53 -2.83 -6.41 -10.70
CA ASP A 53 -1.47 -6.34 -11.21
C ASP A 53 -0.66 -5.21 -10.55
N ARG A 54 0.66 -5.31 -10.67
CA ARG A 54 1.60 -4.35 -10.06
C ARG A 54 1.35 -2.91 -10.52
N MET A 55 1.05 -2.67 -11.79
CA MET A 55 0.87 -1.32 -12.30
C MET A 55 -0.42 -0.69 -11.77
N ALA A 56 -1.51 -1.45 -11.77
CA ALA A 56 -2.77 -1.03 -11.17
C ALA A 56 -2.61 -0.72 -9.68
N LEU A 57 -1.94 -1.59 -8.91
CA LEU A 57 -1.72 -1.35 -7.48
C LEU A 57 -0.79 -0.17 -7.23
N LEU A 58 0.23 0.02 -8.07
CA LEU A 58 1.15 1.16 -7.98
C LEU A 58 0.41 2.48 -8.14
N GLY A 59 -0.48 2.61 -9.13
CA GLY A 59 -1.26 3.84 -9.31
C GLY A 59 -2.15 4.17 -8.11
N VAL A 60 -2.70 3.15 -7.43
CA VAL A 60 -3.43 3.35 -6.17
C VAL A 60 -2.48 3.75 -5.04
N ALA A 61 -1.32 3.10 -4.93
CA ALA A 61 -0.32 3.42 -3.90
C ALA A 61 0.18 4.87 -4.04
N GLU A 62 0.50 5.32 -5.25
CA GLU A 62 0.88 6.71 -5.54
C GLU A 62 -0.23 7.69 -5.18
N SER A 63 -1.49 7.37 -5.53
CA SER A 63 -2.64 8.21 -5.20
C SER A 63 -2.86 8.33 -3.70
N VAL A 64 -2.72 7.22 -2.96
CA VAL A 64 -2.83 7.21 -1.50
C VAL A 64 -1.68 8.00 -0.88
N TYR A 65 -0.45 7.81 -1.36
CA TYR A 65 0.71 8.55 -0.89
C TYR A 65 0.53 10.07 -1.05
N GLN A 66 0.10 10.53 -2.22
CA GLN A 66 -0.16 11.95 -2.47
C GLN A 66 -1.24 12.55 -1.56
N GLN A 67 -2.23 11.76 -1.15
CA GLN A 67 -3.31 12.24 -0.27
C GLN A 67 -2.91 12.29 1.21
N ILE A 68 -1.94 11.47 1.63
CA ILE A 68 -1.50 11.39 3.04
C ILE A 68 -0.48 12.49 3.36
N THR A 69 0.32 12.93 2.38
CA THR A 69 1.37 13.95 2.57
C THR A 69 0.82 15.40 2.52
N ILE A 70 -0.38 15.67 3.05
CA ILE A 70 -0.98 17.01 3.19
C ILE A 70 -0.70 17.63 4.56
#